data_AF-A0A259H9P5-F1
#
_entry.id   AF-A0A259H9P5-F1
#
_cell.length_a   1.000
_cell.length_b   1.000
_cell.length_c   1.000
_cell.angle_alpha   90.00
_cell.angle_beta   90.00
_cell.angle_gamma   90.00
#
_symmetry.space_group_name_H-M   'P 1'
#
loop_
_entity.id
_entity.type
_entity.pdbx_description
1 polymer ?
#
loop_
_entity_poly.entity_id
_entity_poly.type
_entity_poly.pdbx_seq_one_letter_code
_entity_poly.pdbx_strand_id
1 'polypeptide(L)'
;MLLSDPIVLVACIAGVILVGMAKGGFSGLGALGTPVVALALPPSTAAAILLPILIVQDVVSVWSFRHSWDKWIVGWMLPGAVLGIAVGWAMAAMIDEQALMGVLGGITLLFGIYRLWIERGGRVAAASTSPGWVGALFGMATGFTSQVAHAGGPPFQMWVTPRKLPHLTYAGTNAILFAAINWFKVPSYLALGAFTHEVVIAAALLVPLAI
;
A
#
# COMPACT_ATOMS: atom_id res chain seq x y z
N MET A 1 -20.35 -17.04 -5.97
CA MET A 1 -20.02 -15.74 -5.33
C MET A 1 -18.54 -15.78 -5.01
N LEU A 2 -17.77 -14.71 -5.27
CA LEU A 2 -16.32 -14.72 -5.06
C LEU A 2 -15.90 -15.18 -3.63
N LEU A 3 -16.73 -14.91 -2.62
CA LEU A 3 -16.51 -15.26 -1.22
C LEU A 3 -17.14 -16.59 -0.76
N SER A 4 -17.71 -17.40 -1.67
CA SER A 4 -18.32 -18.68 -1.27
C SER A 4 -17.29 -19.78 -0.97
N ASP A 5 -16.07 -19.63 -1.46
CA ASP A 5 -14.96 -20.52 -1.11
C ASP A 5 -14.40 -20.15 0.28
N PRO A 6 -14.40 -21.07 1.27
CA PRO A 6 -13.85 -20.82 2.59
C PRO A 6 -12.39 -20.36 2.57
N ILE A 7 -11.56 -20.85 1.63
CA ILE A 7 -10.15 -20.50 1.54
C ILE A 7 -10.02 -19.02 1.12
N VAL A 8 -10.78 -18.61 0.10
CA VAL A 8 -10.81 -17.21 -0.36
C VAL A 8 -11.29 -16.29 0.75
N LEU A 9 -12.36 -16.66 1.46
CA LEU A 9 -12.90 -15.86 2.55
C LEU A 9 -11.86 -15.66 3.68
N VAL A 10 -11.20 -16.74 4.11
CA VAL A 10 -10.16 -16.68 5.15
C VAL A 10 -8.97 -15.84 4.71
N ALA A 11 -8.52 -16.00 3.46
CA ALA A 11 -7.43 -15.22 2.91
C ALA A 11 -7.77 -13.72 2.86
N CYS A 12 -8.99 -13.37 2.42
CA CYS A 12 -9.48 -11.99 2.42
C CYS A 12 -9.57 -11.41 3.84
N ILE A 13 -10.15 -12.13 4.80
CA ILE A 13 -10.23 -11.68 6.20
C ILE A 13 -8.83 -11.41 6.77
N ALA A 14 -7.90 -12.36 6.59
CA ALA A 14 -6.52 -12.19 7.02
C ALA A 14 -5.85 -10.99 6.34
N GLY A 15 -6.05 -10.83 5.04
CA GLY A 15 -5.55 -9.69 4.26
C GLY A 15 -6.04 -8.35 4.81
N VAL A 16 -7.35 -8.23 5.07
CA VAL A 16 -8.00 -7.02 5.62
C VAL A 16 -7.45 -6.68 7.00
N ILE A 17 -7.30 -7.67 7.88
CA ILE A 17 -6.73 -7.48 9.21
C ILE A 17 -5.27 -7.01 9.11
N LEU A 18 -4.46 -7.63 8.24
CA LEU A 18 -3.05 -7.26 8.05
C LEU A 18 -2.89 -5.81 7.56
N VAL A 19 -3.70 -5.37 6.60
CA VAL A 19 -3.66 -3.97 6.14
C VAL A 19 -4.21 -3.00 7.19
N GLY A 20 -5.22 -3.40 7.98
CA GLY A 20 -5.74 -2.61 9.10
C GLY A 20 -4.71 -2.41 10.22
N MET A 21 -4.03 -3.49 10.63
CA MET A 21 -2.94 -3.43 11.62
C MET A 21 -1.82 -2.49 11.18
N ALA A 22 -1.54 -2.44 9.88
CA ALA A 22 -0.54 -1.53 9.32
C ALA A 22 -0.90 -0.05 9.50
N LYS A 23 -2.19 0.29 9.50
CA LYS A 23 -2.69 1.64 9.79
C LYS A 23 -2.67 1.96 11.28
N GLY A 24 -2.88 0.94 12.13
CA GLY A 24 -2.81 1.04 13.59
C GLY A 24 -1.40 1.14 14.19
N GLY A 25 -0.35 1.19 13.38
CA GLY A 25 1.04 1.40 13.83
C GLY A 25 1.95 0.16 13.74
N PHE A 26 1.43 -1.01 13.32
CA PHE A 26 2.27 -2.17 13.04
C PHE A 26 2.93 -2.06 11.65
N SER A 27 3.98 -1.25 11.59
CA SER A 27 4.73 -0.98 10.36
C SER A 27 5.22 -2.28 9.71
N GLY A 28 4.92 -2.46 8.42
CA GLY A 28 5.43 -3.56 7.60
C GLY A 28 4.50 -4.77 7.45
N LEU A 29 3.47 -4.93 8.30
CA LEU A 29 2.48 -6.01 8.12
C LEU A 29 1.59 -5.80 6.89
N GLY A 30 1.29 -4.55 6.54
CA GLY A 30 0.42 -4.24 5.40
C GLY A 30 0.97 -4.69 4.05
N ALA A 31 2.30 -4.81 3.93
CA ALA A 31 2.94 -5.33 2.71
C ALA A 31 2.63 -6.82 2.46
N LEU A 32 2.18 -7.56 3.48
CA LEU A 32 1.75 -8.96 3.36
C LEU A 32 0.27 -9.12 3.04
N GLY A 33 -0.54 -8.06 3.13
CA GLY A 33 -1.98 -8.13 2.89
C GLY A 33 -2.32 -8.65 1.50
N THR A 34 -1.81 -8.01 0.46
CA THR A 34 -2.07 -8.42 -0.94
C THR A 34 -1.50 -9.79 -1.28
N PRO A 35 -0.24 -10.14 -0.93
CA PRO A 35 0.29 -11.48 -1.15
C PRO A 35 -0.56 -12.59 -0.51
N VAL A 36 -1.07 -12.38 0.71
CA VAL A 36 -1.92 -13.38 1.39
C VAL A 36 -3.22 -13.61 0.62
N VAL A 37 -3.88 -12.55 0.15
CA VAL A 37 -5.10 -12.69 -0.67
C VAL A 37 -4.78 -13.29 -2.04
N ALA A 38 -3.64 -12.94 -2.63
CA ALA A 38 -3.19 -13.45 -3.93
C ALA A 38 -2.79 -14.93 -3.92
N LEU A 39 -2.69 -15.58 -2.75
CA LEU A 39 -2.57 -17.04 -2.67
C LEU A 39 -3.88 -17.76 -3.02
N ALA A 40 -5.02 -17.08 -2.89
CA ALA A 40 -6.34 -17.64 -3.15
C ALA A 40 -7.03 -17.04 -4.39
N LEU A 41 -6.62 -15.85 -4.83
CA LEU A 41 -7.22 -15.11 -5.94
C LEU A 41 -6.16 -14.59 -6.92
N PRO A 42 -6.53 -14.31 -8.18
CA PRO A 42 -5.68 -13.56 -9.09
C PRO A 42 -5.19 -12.24 -8.46
N PRO A 43 -3.91 -11.85 -8.64
CA PRO A 43 -3.36 -10.64 -8.03
C PRO A 43 -4.16 -9.36 -8.34
N SER A 44 -4.67 -9.22 -9.56
CA SER A 44 -5.49 -8.05 -9.94
C SER A 44 -6.78 -7.98 -9.11
N THR A 45 -7.49 -9.11 -8.98
CA THR A 45 -8.70 -9.25 -8.16
C THR A 45 -8.40 -9.02 -6.68
N ALA A 46 -7.34 -9.64 -6.15
CA ALA A 46 -6.92 -9.48 -4.76
C ALA A 46 -6.66 -8.00 -4.42
N ALA A 47 -5.92 -7.32 -5.28
CA ALA A 47 -5.63 -5.91 -5.10
C ALA A 47 -6.89 -5.05 -5.23
N ALA A 48 -7.83 -5.41 -6.12
CA ALA A 48 -9.07 -4.66 -6.33
C ALA A 48 -10.06 -4.80 -5.16
N ILE A 49 -10.12 -5.95 -4.50
CA ILE A 49 -10.92 -6.13 -3.27
C ILE A 49 -10.37 -5.26 -2.14
N LEU A 50 -9.04 -5.21 -1.98
CA LEU A 50 -8.40 -4.49 -0.89
C LEU A 50 -8.46 -2.97 -1.04
N LEU A 51 -8.51 -2.43 -2.26
CA LEU A 51 -8.44 -0.97 -2.48
C LEU A 51 -9.60 -0.20 -1.82
N PRO A 52 -10.89 -0.56 -1.98
CA PRO A 52 -11.99 0.13 -1.28
C PRO A 52 -11.86 0.04 0.25
N ILE A 53 -11.39 -1.11 0.75
CA ILE A 53 -11.19 -1.36 2.18
C ILE A 53 -10.09 -0.43 2.72
N LEU A 54 -8.97 -0.32 2.01
CA LEU A 54 -7.89 0.60 2.33
C LEU A 54 -8.36 2.06 2.35
N ILE A 55 -9.23 2.46 1.41
CA ILE A 55 -9.80 3.81 1.38
C ILE A 55 -10.66 4.07 2.63
N VAL A 56 -11.47 3.10 3.08
CA VAL A 56 -12.24 3.23 4.33
C VAL A 56 -11.30 3.36 5.54
N GLN A 57 -10.26 2.53 5.62
CA GLN A 57 -9.24 2.61 6.68
C GLN A 57 -8.49 3.94 6.68
N ASP A 58 -8.25 4.49 5.49
CA ASP A 58 -7.64 5.81 5.31
C ASP A 58 -8.53 6.92 5.84
N VAL A 59 -9.85 6.85 5.66
CA VAL A 59 -10.77 7.85 6.24
C VAL A 59 -10.62 7.90 7.76
N VAL A 60 -10.58 6.75 8.42
CA VAL A 60 -10.39 6.66 9.89
C VAL A 60 -9.02 7.20 10.30
N SER A 61 -7.97 6.82 9.56
CA SER A 61 -6.59 7.25 9.84
C SER A 61 -6.40 8.76 9.65
N VAL A 62 -6.91 9.30 8.53
CA VAL A 62 -6.89 10.74 8.25
C VAL A 62 -7.70 11.49 9.28
N TRP A 63 -8.90 11.03 9.63
CA TRP A 63 -9.72 11.69 10.65
C TRP A 63 -8.97 11.82 11.99
N SER A 64 -8.26 10.76 12.39
CA SER A 64 -7.50 10.71 13.65
C SER A 64 -6.25 11.60 13.64
N PHE A 65 -5.56 11.74 12.50
CA PHE A 65 -4.25 12.41 12.43
C PHE A 65 -4.19 13.66 11.54
N ARG A 66 -5.32 14.15 10.99
CA ARG A 66 -5.39 15.27 10.03
C ARG A 66 -4.73 16.58 10.47
N HIS A 67 -4.58 16.79 11.78
CA HIS A 67 -4.02 18.01 12.35
C HIS A 67 -2.48 17.96 12.50
N SER A 68 -1.86 16.80 12.35
CA SER A 68 -0.43 16.61 12.61
C SER A 68 0.23 15.90 11.42
N TRP A 69 0.66 16.66 10.43
CA TRP A 69 1.33 16.13 9.23
C TRP A 69 2.31 17.12 8.62
N ASP A 70 3.30 16.60 7.90
CA ASP A 70 4.33 17.37 7.24
C ASP A 70 3.98 17.58 5.75
N LYS A 71 3.63 18.83 5.42
CA LYS A 71 3.25 19.23 4.05
C LYS A 71 4.41 19.14 3.06
N TRP A 72 5.63 19.36 3.52
CA TRP A 72 6.81 19.34 2.67
C TRP A 72 7.10 17.92 2.18
N ILE A 73 7.01 16.94 3.08
CA ILE A 73 7.19 15.52 2.73
C ILE A 73 6.13 15.05 1.75
N VAL A 74 4.86 15.34 2.02
CA VAL A 74 3.76 14.99 1.10
C VAL A 74 3.94 15.66 -0.26
N GLY A 75 4.29 16.95 -0.28
CA GLY A 75 4.48 17.72 -1.51
C GLY A 75 5.58 17.16 -2.42
N TRP A 76 6.64 16.58 -1.84
CA TRP A 76 7.72 15.95 -2.62
C TRP A 76 7.44 14.51 -3.01
N MET A 77 6.80 13.73 -2.14
CA MET A 77 6.53 12.32 -2.41
C MET A 77 5.35 12.12 -3.36
N LEU A 78 4.31 12.95 -3.27
CA LEU A 78 3.06 12.73 -3.99
C LEU A 78 3.22 12.79 -5.52
N PRO A 79 3.95 13.76 -6.13
CA PRO A 79 4.17 13.77 -7.57
C PRO A 79 4.92 12.52 -8.06
N GLY A 80 5.94 12.10 -7.30
CA GLY A 80 6.65 10.86 -7.55
C GLY A 80 5.70 9.66 -7.48
N ALA A 81 4.88 9.58 -6.43
CA ALA A 81 3.92 8.48 -6.25
C ALA A 81 2.90 8.40 -7.38
N VAL A 82 2.39 9.54 -7.87
CA VAL A 82 1.50 9.57 -9.04
C VAL A 82 2.20 8.99 -10.28
N LEU A 83 3.46 9.35 -10.54
CA LEU A 83 4.24 8.76 -11.62
C LEU A 83 4.47 7.25 -11.41
N GLY A 84 4.76 6.83 -10.18
CA GLY A 84 4.90 5.42 -9.82
C GLY A 84 3.61 4.62 -10.06
N ILE A 85 2.46 5.18 -9.70
CA ILE A 85 1.14 4.59 -9.96
C ILE A 85 0.90 4.48 -11.47
N ALA A 86 1.22 5.53 -12.23
CA ALA A 86 1.07 5.52 -13.69
C ALA A 86 1.94 4.42 -14.34
N VAL A 87 3.18 4.26 -13.89
CA VAL A 87 4.06 3.17 -14.35
C VAL A 87 3.53 1.80 -13.94
N GLY A 88 3.06 1.64 -12.70
CA GLY A 88 2.49 0.40 -12.21
C GLY A 88 1.20 0.02 -12.94
N TRP A 89 0.37 0.99 -13.28
CA TRP A 89 -0.83 0.83 -14.10
C TRP A 89 -0.48 0.39 -15.53
N ALA A 90 0.44 1.10 -16.18
CA ALA A 90 0.87 0.76 -17.54
C ALA A 90 1.45 -0.65 -17.59
N MET A 91 2.28 -1.02 -16.61
CA MET A 91 2.81 -2.37 -16.48
C MET A 91 1.69 -3.40 -16.32
N ALA A 92 0.75 -3.18 -15.38
CA ALA A 92 -0.37 -4.08 -15.14
C ALA A 92 -1.31 -4.22 -16.35
N ALA A 93 -1.40 -3.20 -17.20
CA ALA A 93 -2.17 -3.25 -18.45
C ALA A 93 -1.47 -4.02 -19.57
N MET A 94 -0.15 -4.20 -19.50
CA MET A 94 0.67 -4.80 -20.57
C MET A 94 1.10 -6.24 -20.29
N ILE A 95 1.10 -6.66 -19.03
CA ILE A 95 1.54 -8.01 -18.63
C ILE A 95 0.35 -8.90 -18.29
N ASP A 96 0.56 -10.20 -18.39
CA ASP A 96 -0.43 -11.19 -17.98
C ASP A 96 -0.44 -11.42 -16.46
N GLU A 97 -1.43 -12.19 -16.01
CA GLU A 97 -1.66 -12.45 -14.59
C GLU A 97 -0.50 -13.21 -13.94
N GLN A 98 0.17 -14.08 -14.68
CA GLN A 98 1.32 -14.86 -14.19
C GLN A 98 2.55 -13.97 -13.98
N ALA A 99 2.84 -13.08 -14.93
CA ALA A 99 3.89 -12.09 -14.78
C ALA A 99 3.58 -11.12 -13.64
N LEU A 100 2.33 -10.67 -13.50
CA LEU A 100 1.91 -9.81 -12.39
C LEU A 100 2.10 -10.51 -11.03
N MET A 101 1.78 -11.81 -10.94
CA MET A 101 2.05 -12.64 -9.77
C MET A 101 3.55 -12.75 -9.47
N GLY A 102 4.38 -12.91 -10.51
CA GLY A 102 5.84 -12.90 -10.39
C GLY A 102 6.39 -11.57 -9.86
N VAL A 103 5.87 -10.43 -10.35
CA VAL A 103 6.26 -9.10 -9.85
C VAL A 103 5.81 -8.92 -8.40
N LEU A 104 4.57 -9.27 -8.06
CA LEU A 104 4.06 -9.23 -6.68
C LEU A 104 4.94 -10.07 -5.74
N GLY A 105 5.26 -11.31 -6.14
CA GLY A 105 6.14 -12.20 -5.40
C GLY A 105 7.55 -11.62 -5.23
N GLY A 106 8.11 -11.04 -6.28
CA GLY A 106 9.41 -10.37 -6.25
C GLY A 106 9.45 -9.18 -5.28
N ILE A 107 8.43 -8.31 -5.31
CA ILE A 107 8.29 -7.18 -4.37
C ILE A 107 8.17 -7.70 -2.93
N THR A 108 7.37 -8.75 -2.73
CA THR A 108 7.16 -9.36 -1.41
C THR A 108 8.46 -9.93 -0.84
N LEU A 109 9.21 -10.68 -1.65
CA LEU A 109 10.51 -11.24 -1.24
C LEU A 109 11.54 -10.14 -0.98
N LEU A 110 11.63 -9.15 -1.86
CA LEU A 110 12.56 -8.02 -1.71
C LEU A 110 12.33 -7.30 -0.38
N PHE A 111 11.08 -6.94 -0.07
CA PHE A 111 10.76 -6.24 1.17
C PHE A 111 10.80 -7.14 2.40
N GLY A 112 10.49 -8.44 2.26
CA GLY A 112 10.69 -9.42 3.33
C GLY A 112 12.16 -9.55 3.73
N ILE A 113 13.06 -9.67 2.74
CA ILE A 113 14.51 -9.73 2.96
C ILE A 113 15.02 -8.41 3.54
N TYR A 114 14.58 -7.27 2.99
CA TYR A 114 14.96 -5.95 3.49
C TYR A 114 14.56 -5.76 4.96
N ARG A 115 13.34 -6.18 5.33
CA ARG A 115 12.85 -6.11 6.71
C ARG A 115 13.68 -7.02 7.63
N LEU A 116 13.96 -8.25 7.22
CA LEU A 116 14.80 -9.18 7.99
C LEU A 116 16.21 -8.62 8.21
N TRP A 117 16.77 -7.95 7.20
CA TRP A 117 18.08 -7.30 7.30
C TRP A 117 18.08 -6.17 8.33
N ILE A 118 17.07 -5.29 8.32
CA ILE A 118 16.92 -4.23 9.34
C ILE A 118 16.78 -4.84 10.74
N GLU A 119 15.89 -5.82 10.91
CA GLU A 119 15.62 -6.45 12.21
C GLU A 119 16.86 -7.16 12.77
N ARG A 120 17.74 -7.67 11.91
CA ARG A 120 19.02 -8.30 12.30
C ARG A 120 20.17 -7.31 12.53
N GLY A 121 19.87 -6.01 12.65
CA GLY A 121 20.87 -4.98 12.95
C GLY A 121 21.54 -4.38 11.72
N GLY A 122 20.99 -4.62 10.52
CA GLY A 122 21.30 -3.86 9.31
C GLY A 122 20.94 -2.39 9.50
N ARG A 123 21.85 -1.62 10.11
CA ARG A 123 21.66 -0.21 10.38
C ARG A 123 21.80 0.61 9.11
N VAL A 124 20.71 1.25 8.70
CA VAL A 124 20.72 2.61 8.13
C VAL A 124 19.43 3.27 8.64
N ALA A 125 19.46 4.34 9.42
CA ALA A 125 19.95 5.63 8.97
C ALA A 125 20.40 6.54 10.10
N ALA A 126 21.51 7.25 9.87
CA ALA A 126 21.74 8.55 10.47
C ALA A 126 20.57 9.48 10.15
N ALA A 127 20.37 10.53 10.96
CA ALA A 127 19.36 11.53 10.65
C ALA A 127 19.57 12.06 9.22
N SER A 128 18.60 11.89 8.34
CA SER A 128 18.73 12.28 6.93
C SER A 128 18.06 13.62 6.70
N THR A 129 18.83 14.60 6.23
CA THR A 129 18.33 15.88 5.69
C THR A 129 18.32 15.87 4.17
N SER A 130 18.13 14.69 3.56
CA SER A 130 18.18 14.54 2.10
C SER A 130 17.27 15.55 1.39
N PRO A 131 17.66 16.06 0.22
CA PRO A 131 16.86 17.02 -0.54
C PRO A 131 15.48 16.48 -0.91
N GLY A 132 14.53 17.39 -1.17
CA GLY A 132 13.15 17.03 -1.52
C GLY A 132 13.03 16.17 -2.78
N TRP A 133 13.89 16.36 -3.79
CA TRP A 133 13.86 15.56 -5.03
C TRP A 133 14.14 14.06 -4.78
N VAL A 134 14.91 13.72 -3.74
CA VAL A 134 15.11 12.33 -3.31
C VAL A 134 13.77 11.75 -2.83
N GLY A 135 12.95 12.57 -2.19
CA GLY A 135 11.58 12.22 -1.81
C GLY A 135 10.69 11.92 -2.99
N ALA A 136 10.86 12.57 -4.13
CA ALA A 136 10.13 12.23 -5.34
C ALA A 136 10.52 10.84 -5.87
N LEU A 137 11.80 10.45 -5.78
CA LEU A 137 12.25 9.10 -6.16
C LEU A 137 11.66 8.01 -5.25
N PHE A 138 11.71 8.21 -3.93
CA PHE A 138 11.05 7.31 -2.99
C PHE A 138 9.54 7.34 -3.11
N GLY A 139 8.97 8.50 -3.47
CA GLY A 139 7.58 8.66 -3.86
C GLY A 139 7.22 7.76 -5.04
N MET A 140 8.02 7.76 -6.10
CA MET A 140 7.83 6.88 -7.26
C MET A 140 7.87 5.41 -6.88
N ALA A 141 8.84 4.99 -6.09
CA ALA A 141 8.89 3.61 -5.57
C ALA A 141 7.67 3.29 -4.69
N THR A 142 7.23 4.23 -3.84
CA THR A 142 6.03 4.11 -2.99
C THR A 142 4.78 3.92 -3.84
N GLY A 143 4.60 4.75 -4.87
CA GLY A 143 3.45 4.70 -5.77
C GLY A 143 3.40 3.42 -6.59
N PHE A 144 4.54 3.02 -7.18
CA PHE A 144 4.64 1.80 -7.98
C PHE A 144 4.32 0.55 -7.14
N THR A 145 4.98 0.40 -5.99
CA THR A 145 4.77 -0.76 -5.12
C THR A 145 3.40 -0.73 -4.43
N SER A 146 2.84 0.45 -4.17
CA SER A 146 1.44 0.59 -3.74
C SER A 146 0.48 0.12 -4.83
N GLN A 147 0.70 0.51 -6.09
CA GLN A 147 -0.17 0.14 -7.20
C GLN A 147 -0.24 -1.38 -7.40
N VAL A 148 0.93 -2.03 -7.38
CA VAL A 148 1.06 -3.46 -7.71
C VAL A 148 0.74 -4.37 -6.51
N ALA A 149 1.16 -3.98 -5.31
CA ALA A 149 1.18 -4.88 -4.15
C ALA A 149 0.54 -4.29 -2.89
N HIS A 150 -0.01 -3.07 -2.95
CA HIS A 150 -0.38 -2.27 -1.76
C HIS A 150 0.79 -2.13 -0.75
N ALA A 151 2.02 -2.26 -1.24
CA ALA A 151 3.24 -2.36 -0.43
C ALA A 151 4.09 -1.08 -0.52
N GLY A 152 3.46 0.10 -0.58
CA GLY A 152 4.19 1.38 -0.65
C GLY A 152 4.88 1.79 0.66
N GLY A 153 4.55 1.14 1.78
CA GLY A 153 5.07 1.49 3.11
C GLY A 153 6.60 1.46 3.25
N PRO A 154 7.31 0.42 2.79
CA PRO A 154 8.76 0.33 2.94
C PRO A 154 9.54 1.45 2.23
N PRO A 155 9.29 1.80 0.94
CA PRO A 155 9.93 2.96 0.32
C PRO A 155 9.64 4.29 1.03
N PHE A 156 8.42 4.48 1.55
CA PHE A 156 8.09 5.64 2.38
C PHE A 156 8.95 5.67 3.65
N GLN A 157 9.04 4.55 4.36
CA GLN A 157 9.83 4.42 5.59
C GLN A 157 11.31 4.68 5.34
N MET A 158 11.86 4.22 4.21
CA MET A 158 13.27 4.45 3.84
C MET A 158 13.65 5.93 3.81
N TRP A 159 12.73 6.82 3.42
CA TRP A 159 13.02 8.26 3.30
C TRP A 159 12.52 9.09 4.49
N VAL A 160 11.37 8.71 5.06
CA VAL A 160 10.69 9.50 6.10
C VAL A 160 11.15 9.12 7.51
N THR A 161 11.36 7.82 7.80
CA THR A 161 11.79 7.37 9.13
C THR A 161 13.12 7.99 9.57
N PRO A 162 14.15 8.12 8.71
CA PRO A 162 15.40 8.79 9.07
C PRO A 162 15.27 10.28 9.45
N ARG A 163 14.16 10.94 9.11
CA ARG A 163 13.91 12.35 9.44
C ARG A 163 13.48 12.57 10.89
N LYS A 164 13.17 11.50 11.63
CA LYS A 164 12.82 11.53 13.06
C LYS A 164 11.69 12.53 13.39
N LEU A 165 10.63 12.52 12.58
CA LEU A 165 9.43 13.31 12.85
C LEU A 165 8.81 12.91 14.21
N PRO A 166 8.14 13.84 14.91
CA PRO A 166 7.29 13.47 16.04
C PRO A 166 6.29 12.38 15.63
N HIS A 167 5.99 11.45 16.54
CA HIS A 167 5.17 10.26 16.25
C HIS A 167 3.83 10.60 15.59
N LEU A 168 3.11 11.62 16.11
CA LEU A 168 1.84 12.07 15.53
C LEU A 168 2.02 12.64 14.12
N THR A 169 3.09 13.42 13.89
CA THR A 169 3.41 13.97 12.57
C THR A 169 3.77 12.87 11.57
N TYR A 170 4.51 11.86 12.00
CA TYR A 170 4.82 10.69 11.17
C TYR A 170 3.55 9.94 10.76
N ALA A 171 2.70 9.64 11.75
CA ALA A 171 1.43 8.94 11.53
C ALA A 171 0.49 9.73 10.61
N GLY A 172 0.33 11.04 10.81
CA GLY A 172 -0.51 11.87 9.95
C GLY A 172 0.06 12.10 8.55
N THR A 173 1.38 12.21 8.41
CA THR A 173 2.04 12.26 7.08
C THR A 173 1.82 10.97 6.31
N ASN A 174 1.96 9.82 6.97
CA ASN A 174 1.66 8.51 6.41
C ASN A 174 0.17 8.40 6.01
N ALA A 175 -0.75 8.77 6.92
CA ALA A 175 -2.19 8.71 6.65
C ALA A 175 -2.60 9.55 5.43
N ILE A 176 -2.17 10.81 5.37
CA ILE A 176 -2.54 11.72 4.27
C ILE A 176 -1.90 11.27 2.95
N LEU A 177 -0.64 10.87 2.95
CA LEU A 177 0.03 10.42 1.73
C LEU A 177 -0.63 9.17 1.16
N PHE A 178 -0.87 8.14 1.98
CA PHE A 178 -1.46 6.90 1.50
C PHE A 178 -2.93 7.03 1.16
N ALA A 179 -3.69 7.88 1.86
CA ALA A 179 -5.04 8.25 1.45
C ALA A 179 -5.05 8.85 0.05
N ALA A 180 -4.18 9.83 -0.21
CA ALA A 180 -4.06 10.43 -1.54
C ALA A 180 -3.65 9.40 -2.61
N ILE A 181 -2.63 8.58 -2.32
CA ILE A 181 -2.18 7.50 -3.21
C ILE A 181 -3.33 6.54 -3.52
N ASN A 182 -4.07 6.07 -2.52
CA ASN A 182 -5.18 5.13 -2.74
C ASN A 182 -6.31 5.74 -3.57
N TRP A 183 -6.60 7.04 -3.40
CA TRP A 183 -7.51 7.74 -4.29
C TRP A 183 -6.98 7.87 -5.72
N PHE A 184 -5.69 8.14 -5.92
CA PHE A 184 -5.08 8.17 -7.25
C PHE A 184 -5.07 6.81 -7.97
N LYS A 185 -5.22 5.72 -7.23
CA LYS A 185 -5.33 4.37 -7.80
C LYS A 185 -6.73 4.07 -8.32
N VAL A 186 -7.78 4.72 -7.82
CA VAL A 186 -9.17 4.46 -8.24
C VAL A 186 -9.34 4.59 -9.76
N PRO A 187 -8.89 5.67 -10.43
CA PRO A 187 -8.95 5.77 -11.89
C PRO A 187 -8.19 4.66 -12.61
N SER A 188 -7.04 4.25 -12.06
CA SER A 188 -6.24 3.16 -12.62
C SER A 188 -6.98 1.82 -12.58
N TYR A 189 -7.61 1.49 -11.45
CA TYR A 189 -8.37 0.24 -11.29
C TYR A 189 -9.64 0.23 -12.14
N LEU A 190 -10.30 1.40 -12.29
CA LEU A 190 -11.42 1.57 -13.22
C LEU A 190 -10.98 1.34 -14.66
N ALA A 191 -9.85 1.92 -15.08
CA ALA A 191 -9.31 1.76 -16.43
C ALA A 191 -8.88 0.31 -16.74
N LEU A 192 -8.43 -0.44 -15.74
CA LEU A 192 -8.12 -1.87 -15.85
C LEU A 192 -9.38 -2.77 -15.82
N GLY A 193 -10.57 -2.22 -15.56
CA GLY A 193 -11.80 -3.01 -15.42
C GLY A 193 -11.81 -3.91 -14.17
N ALA A 194 -10.96 -3.64 -13.18
CA ALA A 194 -10.76 -4.49 -12.02
C ALA A 194 -11.92 -4.46 -11.01
N PHE A 195 -12.73 -3.39 -11.03
CA PHE A 195 -13.93 -3.25 -10.19
C PHE A 195 -15.17 -3.90 -10.80
N THR A 196 -15.15 -5.23 -10.91
CA THR A 196 -16.34 -5.99 -11.28
C THR A 196 -17.39 -5.94 -10.17
N HIS A 197 -18.65 -6.22 -10.51
CA HIS A 197 -19.74 -6.24 -9.53
C HIS A 197 -19.45 -7.18 -8.35
N GLU A 198 -18.87 -8.35 -8.62
CA GLU A 198 -18.50 -9.33 -7.59
C GLU A 198 -17.41 -8.81 -6.64
N VAL A 199 -16.39 -8.12 -7.19
CA VAL A 199 -15.30 -7.52 -6.40
C VAL A 199 -15.83 -6.41 -5.49
N VAL A 200 -16.72 -5.55 -6.01
CA VAL A 200 -17.30 -4.45 -5.23
C VAL A 200 -18.18 -4.98 -4.10
N ILE A 201 -19.01 -6.01 -4.36
CA ILE A 201 -19.79 -6.67 -3.31
C ILE A 201 -18.87 -7.32 -2.27
N ALA A 202 -17.85 -8.06 -2.70
CA ALA A 202 -16.93 -8.72 -1.80
C ALA A 202 -16.21 -7.70 -0.89
N ALA A 203 -15.72 -6.60 -1.47
CA ALA A 203 -15.10 -5.52 -0.72
C ALA A 203 -16.09 -4.91 0.29
N ALA A 204 -17.32 -4.61 -0.13
CA ALA A 204 -18.36 -4.03 0.75
C ALA A 204 -18.70 -4.94 1.94
N LEU A 205 -18.79 -6.26 1.74
CA LEU A 205 -19.04 -7.24 2.81
C LEU A 205 -17.90 -7.31 3.83
N LEU A 206 -16.67 -7.00 3.41
CA LEU A 206 -15.48 -7.02 4.26
C LEU A 206 -15.20 -5.67 4.95
N VAL A 207 -15.86 -4.58 4.56
CA VAL A 207 -15.69 -3.25 5.17
C VAL A 207 -15.85 -3.24 6.70
N PRO A 208 -16.81 -3.96 7.31
CA PRO A 208 -16.94 -3.96 8.78
C PRO A 208 -15.70 -4.47 9.52
N LEU A 209 -14.88 -5.32 8.91
CA LEU A 209 -13.61 -5.79 9.47
C LEU A 209 -12.49 -4.73 9.39
N ALA A 210 -12.72 -3.67 8.63
CA ALA A 210 -11.74 -2.64 8.34
C ALA A 210 -11.72 -1.52 9.40
N ILE A 211 -12.77 -1.41 10.21
CA ILE A 211 -12.99 -0.34 11.20
C ILE A 211 -12.61 -0.83 12.60
#